data_AF-A0A536L444-F1
#
_entry.id   AF-A0A536L444-F1
#
_cell.length_a   1.000
_cell.length_b   1.000
_cell.length_c   1.000
_cell.angle_alpha   90.00
_cell.angle_beta   90.00
_cell.angle_gamma   90.00
#
_symmetry.space_group_name_H-M   'P 1'
#
loop_
_entity.id
_entity.type
_entity.pdbx_description
1 polymer ?
#
loop_
_entity_poly.entity_id
_entity_poly.type
_entity_poly.pdbx_seq_one_letter_code
_entity_poly.pdbx_strand_id
1 'polypeptide(L)'
;MWALEWQGSILVVDAGLMFPQEDMPGVDLVLPDISYLLQRVKEVVGIVLTHGHEDHIGGLPFALKRLNVPVYGTRLTLGLLKAKLREHRILR
;
A
#
# COMPACT_ATOMS: atom_id res chain seq x y z
N MET A 1 -7.44 1.86 0.68
CA MET A 1 -7.02 0.73 -0.18
C MET A 1 -8.26 0.11 -0.79
N TRP A 2 -8.29 -0.03 -2.11
CA TRP A 2 -9.38 -0.66 -2.85
C TRP A 2 -8.82 -1.85 -3.63
N ALA A 3 -9.59 -2.93 -3.79
CA ALA A 3 -9.25 -4.04 -4.65
C ALA A 3 -10.32 -4.19 -5.73
N LEU A 4 -9.92 -4.06 -6.99
CA LEU A 4 -10.76 -4.24 -8.16
C LEU A 4 -10.50 -5.63 -8.73
N GLU A 5 -11.52 -6.48 -8.76
CA GLU A 5 -11.41 -7.85 -9.26
C GLU A 5 -12.15 -7.99 -10.60
N TRP A 6 -11.46 -8.54 -11.59
CA TRP A 6 -12.05 -8.88 -12.88
C TRP A 6 -11.39 -10.12 -13.46
N GLN A 7 -12.18 -11.14 -13.81
CA GLN A 7 -11.71 -12.38 -14.45
C GLN A 7 -10.50 -13.04 -13.74
N GLY A 8 -10.52 -13.10 -12.40
CA GLY A 8 -9.44 -13.70 -11.61
C GLY A 8 -8.15 -12.87 -11.55
N SER A 9 -8.21 -11.60 -11.93
CA SER A 9 -7.13 -10.62 -11.74
C SER A 9 -7.56 -9.56 -10.74
N ILE A 10 -6.66 -9.19 -9.84
CA ILE A 10 -6.88 -8.21 -8.77
C ILE A 10 -5.93 -7.04 -8.98
N LEU A 11 -6.49 -5.86 -9.24
CA LEU A 11 -5.76 -4.59 -9.23
C LEU A 11 -6.05 -3.85 -7.93
N VAL A 12 -5.01 -3.47 -7.21
CA VAL A 12 -5.16 -2.68 -5.99
C VAL A 12 -5.02 -1.20 -6.32
N VAL A 13 -5.90 -0.36 -5.79
CA VAL A 13 -5.81 1.10 -5.88
C VAL A 13 -5.54 1.66 -4.49
N ASP A 14 -4.39 2.32 -4.36
CA ASP A 14 -3.84 2.90 -3.15
C ASP A 14 -3.59 1.92 -1.99
N ALA A 15 -2.59 2.21 -1.18
CA ALA A 15 -2.25 1.48 0.03
C ALA A 15 -1.86 2.48 1.12
N GLY A 16 -2.84 3.27 1.54
CA GLY A 16 -2.69 4.27 2.58
C GLY A 16 -2.59 3.71 3.99
N LEU A 17 -2.26 4.61 4.91
CA LEU A 17 -2.45 4.44 6.34
C LEU A 17 -3.55 5.37 6.84
N MET A 18 -4.03 5.13 8.05
CA MET A 18 -4.87 6.08 8.78
C MET A 18 -4.14 6.50 10.06
N PHE A 19 -4.22 7.78 10.40
CA PHE A 19 -3.78 8.24 11.71
C PHE A 19 -4.80 7.82 12.79
N PRO A 20 -4.34 7.40 13.98
CA PRO A 20 -5.22 6.94 15.04
C PRO A 20 -6.15 8.04 15.55
N GLN A 21 -7.31 7.63 16.07
CA GLN A 21 -8.29 8.51 16.70
C GLN A 21 -8.00 8.66 18.21
N GLU A 22 -8.69 9.60 18.87
CA GLU A 22 -8.49 9.92 20.29
C GLU A 22 -8.73 8.72 21.23
N ASP A 23 -9.54 7.75 20.81
CA ASP A 23 -9.87 6.53 21.55
C ASP A 23 -8.87 5.37 21.32
N MET A 24 -7.77 5.61 20.58
CA MET A 24 -6.73 4.62 20.27
C MET A 24 -5.38 4.96 20.94
N PRO A 25 -5.28 4.99 22.29
CA PRO A 25 -4.05 5.37 22.97
C PRO A 25 -2.91 4.38 22.71
N GLY A 26 -1.73 4.91 22.39
CA GLY A 26 -0.51 4.13 22.14
C GLY A 26 -0.40 3.52 20.73
N VAL A 27 -1.38 3.77 19.85
CA VAL A 27 -1.29 3.41 18.43
C VAL A 27 -0.62 4.56 17.68
N ASP A 28 0.39 4.25 16.85
CA ASP A 28 1.04 5.26 15.99
C ASP A 28 0.35 5.34 14.62
N LEU A 29 0.00 4.19 14.05
CA LEU A 29 -0.54 4.04 12.70
C LEU A 29 -1.60 2.94 12.65
N VAL A 30 -2.64 3.14 11.85
CA VAL A 30 -3.63 2.11 11.52
C VAL A 30 -3.45 1.69 10.06
N LEU A 31 -3.33 0.38 9.84
CA LEU A 31 -3.08 -0.22 8.53
C LEU A 31 -4.25 -1.13 8.11
N PRO A 32 -4.55 -1.23 6.81
CA PRO A 32 -5.55 -2.17 6.32
C PRO A 32 -5.10 -3.62 6.50
N ASP A 33 -6.04 -4.50 6.82
CA ASP A 33 -5.81 -5.94 6.74
C ASP A 33 -5.76 -6.37 5.26
N ILE A 34 -4.65 -6.98 4.87
CA ILE A 34 -4.42 -7.47 3.49
C ILE A 34 -4.53 -8.99 3.38
N SER A 35 -5.08 -9.68 4.38
CA SER A 35 -5.19 -11.15 4.40
C SER A 35 -5.88 -11.71 3.15
N TYR A 36 -6.90 -11.01 2.63
CA TYR A 36 -7.55 -11.35 1.36
C TYR A 36 -6.57 -11.36 0.17
N LEU A 37 -5.69 -10.35 0.06
CA LEU A 37 -4.69 -10.29 -1.00
C LEU A 37 -3.60 -11.35 -0.83
N LEU A 38 -3.23 -11.66 0.42
CA LEU A 38 -2.20 -12.67 0.72
C LEU A 38 -2.65 -14.11 0.44
N GLN A 39 -3.95 -14.39 0.51
CA GLN A 39 -4.50 -15.68 0.08
C GLN A 39 -4.53 -15.82 -1.45
N ARG A 40 -4.46 -14.69 -2.18
CA ARG A 40 -4.63 -14.62 -3.65
C ARG A 40 -3.46 -13.91 -4.34
N VAL A 41 -2.24 -14.01 -3.78
CA VAL A 41 -1.06 -13.26 -4.25
C VAL A 41 -0.83 -13.40 -5.76
N LYS A 42 -1.05 -14.60 -6.31
CA LYS A 42 -0.85 -14.89 -7.75
C LYS A 42 -1.82 -14.14 -8.66
N GLU A 43 -2.96 -13.71 -8.13
CA GLU A 43 -4.00 -12.99 -8.84
C GLU A 43 -3.79 -11.48 -8.75
N VAL A 44 -2.94 -11.00 -7.83
CA VAL A 44 -2.63 -9.57 -7.69
C VAL A 44 -1.67 -9.13 -8.78
N VAL A 45 -2.18 -8.38 -9.75
CA VAL A 45 -1.40 -7.94 -10.92
C VAL A 45 -0.58 -6.67 -10.66
N GLY A 46 -0.92 -5.91 -9.62
CA GLY A 46 -0.17 -4.73 -9.21
C GLY A 46 -0.95 -3.78 -8.31
N ILE A 47 -0.26 -2.72 -7.90
CA ILE A 47 -0.82 -1.64 -7.08
C ILE A 47 -0.67 -0.32 -7.85
N VAL A 48 -1.76 0.41 -8.03
CA VAL A 48 -1.78 1.74 -8.66
C VAL A 48 -1.99 2.79 -7.58
N LEU A 49 -1.13 3.80 -7.55
CA LEU A 49 -1.21 4.93 -6.64
C LEU A 49 -1.80 6.15 -7.34
N THR A 50 -2.87 6.70 -6.76
CA THR A 50 -3.58 7.87 -7.31
C THR A 50 -2.75 9.14 -7.12
N HIS A 51 -2.26 9.39 -5.90
CA HIS A 51 -1.43 10.54 -5.55
C HIS A 51 -0.56 10.25 -4.32
N GLY A 52 0.28 11.22 -3.93
CA GLY A 52 1.36 11.03 -2.96
C GLY A 52 1.05 11.33 -1.50
N HIS A 53 -0.21 11.48 -1.10
CA HIS A 53 -0.55 11.68 0.31
C HIS A 53 -0.41 10.39 1.13
N GLU A 54 -0.18 10.54 2.44
CA GLU A 54 0.08 9.41 3.35
C GLU A 54 -1.10 8.45 3.47
N ASP A 55 -2.32 8.95 3.42
CA ASP A 55 -3.56 8.16 3.36
C ASP A 55 -3.77 7.44 2.02
N HIS A 56 -2.85 7.58 1.07
CA HIS A 56 -2.80 6.84 -0.19
C HIS A 56 -1.55 5.97 -0.36
N ILE A 57 -0.39 6.39 0.15
CA ILE A 57 0.88 5.67 -0.04
C ILE A 57 1.51 5.14 1.26
N GLY A 58 1.08 5.62 2.42
CA GLY A 58 1.77 5.45 3.69
C GLY A 58 1.78 4.02 4.21
N GLY A 59 0.76 3.22 3.89
CA GLY A 59 0.67 1.80 4.24
C GLY A 59 1.45 0.88 3.28
N LEU A 60 1.87 1.38 2.12
CA LEU A 60 2.51 0.58 1.08
C LEU A 60 3.81 -0.11 1.51
N PRO A 61 4.73 0.50 2.27
CA PRO A 61 5.94 -0.18 2.74
C PRO A 61 5.64 -1.42 3.59
N PHE A 62 4.54 -1.41 4.33
CA PHE A 62 4.11 -2.55 5.15
C PHE A 62 3.49 -3.64 4.29
N ALA A 63 2.65 -3.26 3.31
CA ALA A 63 2.07 -4.19 2.35
C ALA A 63 3.14 -4.90 1.51
N LEU A 64 4.11 -4.16 0.97
CA LEU A 64 5.15 -4.70 0.08
C LEU A 64 6.10 -5.70 0.76
N LYS A 65 6.22 -5.69 2.10
CA LYS A 65 6.96 -6.74 2.83
C LYS A 65 6.33 -8.12 2.69
N ARG A 66 5.03 -8.18 2.43
CA ARG A 66 4.23 -9.42 2.36
C ARG A 66 3.69 -9.69 0.96
N LEU A 67 3.52 -8.64 0.15
CA LEU A 67 2.94 -8.68 -1.19
C LEU A 67 3.87 -7.98 -2.18
N ASN A 68 4.84 -8.72 -2.73
CA ASN A 68 5.82 -8.18 -3.67
C ASN A 68 5.28 -8.16 -5.10
N VAL A 69 4.62 -7.08 -5.47
CA VAL A 69 3.98 -6.87 -6.79
C VAL A 69 4.40 -5.53 -7.40
N PRO A 70 4.26 -5.34 -8.72
CA PRO A 70 4.57 -4.07 -9.37
C PRO A 70 3.74 -2.90 -8.80
N VAL A 71 4.37 -1.74 -8.66
CA VAL A 71 3.74 -0.50 -8.19
C VAL A 71 3.81 0.54 -9.29
N TYR A 72 2.66 1.15 -9.61
CA TYR A 72 2.50 2.17 -10.64
C TYR A 72 2.01 3.47 -10.00
N GLY A 73 2.40 4.60 -10.57
CA GLY A 73 1.98 5.92 -10.11
C GLY A 73 2.61 7.04 -10.91
N THR A 74 2.16 8.27 -10.69
CA THR A 74 2.76 9.46 -11.32
C THR A 74 4.18 9.72 -10.81
N ARG A 75 4.98 10.50 -11.56
CA ARG A 75 6.39 10.77 -11.22
C ARG A 75 6.56 11.36 -9.82
N LEU A 76 5.69 12.28 -9.41
CA LEU A 76 5.72 12.88 -8.07
C LEU A 76 5.41 11.83 -7.00
N THR A 77 4.33 11.07 -7.18
CA THR A 77 3.91 10.01 -6.25
C THR A 77 4.99 8.96 -6.05
N LEU A 78 5.60 8.48 -7.14
CA LEU A 78 6.72 7.53 -7.07
C LEU A 78 7.98 8.14 -6.46
N GLY A 79 8.22 9.44 -6.67
CA GLY A 79 9.32 10.18 -6.03
C GLY A 79 9.17 10.23 -4.50
N LEU A 80 7.99 10.59 -4.02
CA LEU A 80 7.66 10.61 -2.58
C LEU A 80 7.73 9.20 -1.98
N LEU A 81 7.14 8.22 -2.67
CA LEU A 81 7.18 6.83 -2.25
C LEU A 81 8.61 6.29 -2.09
N LYS A 82 9.53 6.62 -3.02
CA LYS A 82 10.91 6.12 -2.97
C LYS A 82 11.62 6.49 -1.66
N ALA A 83 11.42 7.70 -1.15
CA ALA A 83 11.99 8.12 0.13
C ALA A 83 11.49 7.22 1.27
N LYS A 84 10.17 7.01 1.34
CA LYS A 84 9.53 6.14 2.31
C LYS A 84 9.99 4.68 2.20
N LEU A 85 10.09 4.12 1.00
CA LEU A 85 10.57 2.76 0.80
C LEU A 85 12.03 2.57 1.25
N ARG A 86 12.87 3.61 1.14
CA ARG A 86 14.24 3.58 1.69
C ARG A 86 14.25 3.60 3.21
N GLU A 87 13.43 4.44 3.85
CA GLU A 87 13.29 4.50 5.31
C GLU A 87 12.88 3.14 5.89
N HIS A 88 11.95 2.46 5.23
CA HIS A 88 11.48 1.12 5.61
C HIS A 88 12.37 -0.03 5.10
N ARG A 89 13.51 0.27 4.45
CA ARG A 89 14.49 -0.69 3.91
C ARG A 89 13.92 -1.70 2.91
N ILE A 90 12.93 -1.27 2.13
CA ILE A 90 12.33 -2.05 1.02
C ILE A 90 13.19 -1.91 -0.23
N LEU A 91 13.61 -0.69 -0.55
CA LEU A 91 14.57 -0.41 -1.62
C LEU A 91 15.96 -0.23 -0.99
N ARG A 92 16.94 -0.97 -1.51
CA ARG A 92 18.36 -0.80 -1.18
C ARG A 92 19.00 0.24 -2.07
#